data_AF-A0A954WXB7-F1
#
_entry.id   AF-A0A954WXB7-F1
#
_cell.length_a   1.000
_cell.length_b   1.000
_cell.length_c   1.000
_cell.angle_alpha   90.00
_cell.angle_beta   90.00
_cell.angle_gamma   90.00
#
_symmetry.space_group_name_H-M   'P 1'
#
loop_
_entity.id
_entity.type
_entity.pdbx_description
1 polymer ?
#
loop_
_entity_poly.entity_id
_entity_poly.type
_entity_poly.pdbx_seq_one_letter_code
_entity_poly.pdbx_strand_id
1 'polypeptide(L)' 'MSEAAPNTIPGFVDRRQPIGLAAPPVVERRQFANSHDDLSPPARELAVAIDEYKLRHRRRFITYEELLGVVQELGYRK' A
#
# COMPACT_ATOMS: atom_id res chain seq x y z
N MET A 1 34.36 47.48 10.42
CA MET A 1 34.92 46.21 10.89
C MET A 1 33.74 45.27 11.09
N SER A 2 33.56 44.29 10.20
CA SER A 2 32.39 43.41 10.20
C SER A 2 32.67 42.20 11.08
N GLU A 3 31.84 42.00 12.09
CA GLU A 3 31.94 40.90 13.05
C GLU A 3 31.28 39.65 12.47
N ALA A 4 32.04 38.55 12.36
CA ALA A 4 31.57 37.29 11.80
C ALA A 4 30.88 36.44 12.88
N ALA A 5 29.66 35.98 12.60
CA ALA A 5 28.88 35.12 13.49
C ALA A 5 29.55 33.75 13.74
N PRO A 6 29.42 33.16 14.94
CA PRO A 6 30.02 31.86 15.25
C PRO A 6 29.28 30.73 14.52
N ASN A 7 30.02 30.05 13.64
CA ASN A 7 29.57 28.84 12.95
C ASN A 7 29.36 27.72 13.98
N THR A 8 28.11 27.46 14.36
CA THR A 8 27.77 26.44 15.36
C THR A 8 27.77 25.08 14.68
N ILE A 9 28.85 24.32 14.88
CA ILE A 9 28.96 22.94 14.40
C ILE A 9 27.92 22.11 15.18
N PRO A 10 26.95 21.43 14.53
CA PRO A 10 26.04 20.56 15.25
C PRO A 10 26.84 19.39 15.85
N GLY A 11 26.76 19.23 17.17
CA GLY A 11 27.49 18.20 17.90
C GLY A 11 27.17 16.79 17.43
N PHE A 12 28.09 15.86 17.68
CA PHE A 12 27.96 14.45 17.31
C PHE A 12 26.74 13.80 17.98
N VAL A 13 25.79 13.33 17.16
CA VAL A 13 24.60 12.62 17.64
C VAL A 13 24.91 11.12 17.76
N ASP A 14 25.04 10.62 18.99
CA ASP A 14 25.22 9.19 19.25
C ASP A 14 23.89 8.43 19.12
N ARG A 15 23.75 7.69 18.02
CA ARG A 15 22.56 6.87 17.69
C ARG A 15 22.47 5.55 18.47
N ARG A 16 23.43 5.27 19.36
CA ARG A 16 23.41 4.07 20.22
C ARG A 16 22.61 4.28 21.50
N GLN A 17 22.17 5.51 21.77
CA GLN A 17 21.22 5.79 22.84
C GLN A 17 19.89 5.10 22.50
N PRO A 18 19.40 4.17 23.34
CA PRO A 18 18.08 3.59 23.15
C PRO A 18 17.05 4.71 23.38
N ILE A 19 16.54 5.26 22.28
CA ILE A 19 15.37 6.14 22.29
C ILE A 19 14.28 5.37 23.04
N GLY A 20 13.85 5.92 24.17
CA GLY A 20 12.87 5.30 25.05
C GLY A 20 11.69 4.78 24.25
N LEU A 21 11.31 3.52 24.50
CA LEU A 21 10.27 2.77 23.80
C LEU A 21 8.89 3.44 23.97
N ALA A 22 8.64 4.54 23.27
CA ALA A 22 7.31 4.78 22.74
C ALA A 22 7.15 3.71 21.65
N ALA A 23 6.43 2.64 21.98
CA ALA A 23 6.08 1.62 21.00
C ALA A 23 5.59 2.36 19.74
N PRO A 24 6.21 2.15 18.56
CA PRO A 24 5.70 2.76 17.36
C PRO A 24 4.23 2.35 17.26
N PRO A 25 3.31 3.26 16.88
CA PRO A 25 1.96 2.83 16.56
C PRO A 25 2.09 1.64 15.60
N VAL A 26 1.25 0.62 15.78
CA VAL A 26 1.15 -0.50 14.84
C VAL A 26 0.57 0.09 13.56
N VAL A 27 1.38 0.87 12.85
CA VAL A 27 1.09 1.44 11.56
C VAL A 27 1.21 0.25 10.64
N GLU A 28 0.05 -0.25 10.21
CA GLU A 28 0.00 -1.23 9.16
C GLU A 28 0.77 -0.66 7.96
N ARG A 29 1.95 -1.21 7.68
CA ARG A 29 2.86 -0.76 6.61
C ARG A 29 2.34 -1.11 5.21
N ARG A 30 1.03 -1.25 5.05
CA ARG A 30 0.36 -1.50 3.78
C ARG A 30 -0.34 -0.21 3.39
N GLN A 31 0.40 0.66 2.73
CA GLN A 31 -0.15 1.88 2.11
C GLN A 31 -1.17 1.56 0.98
N PHE A 32 -1.24 0.30 0.55
CA PHE A 32 -2.24 -0.23 -0.36
C PHE A 32 -2.95 -1.39 0.34
N ALA A 33 -3.62 -1.12 1.46
CA ALA A 33 -4.64 -2.03 1.93
C ALA A 33 -5.65 -2.20 0.78
N ASN A 34 -6.07 -3.44 0.51
CA ASN A 34 -7.08 -3.75 -0.51
C ASN A 34 -8.46 -3.25 -0.06
N SER A 35 -8.59 -1.94 0.17
CA SER A 35 -9.82 -1.29 0.56
C SER A 35 -10.69 -1.18 -0.67
N HIS A 36 -11.70 -2.05 -0.71
CA HIS A 36 -12.77 -1.99 -1.70
C HIS A 36 -13.82 -0.93 -1.36
N ASP A 37 -13.57 -0.12 -0.32
CA ASP A 37 -14.53 0.79 0.30
C ASP A 37 -14.84 2.01 -0.57
N ASP A 38 -13.86 2.52 -1.31
CA ASP A 38 -14.01 3.70 -2.19
C ASP A 38 -14.36 3.32 -3.65
N LEU A 39 -14.59 2.04 -3.93
CA LEU A 39 -14.95 1.58 -5.27
C LEU A 39 -16.44 1.79 -5.55
N SER A 40 -16.77 2.12 -6.80
CA SER A 40 -18.16 2.06 -7.25
C SER A 40 -18.71 0.64 -7.09
N PRO A 41 -20.03 0.45 -6.88
CA PRO A 41 -20.63 -0.88 -6.74
C PRO A 41 -20.20 -1.90 -7.81
N PRO A 42 -20.19 -1.57 -9.13
CA PRO A 42 -19.75 -2.51 -10.16
C PRO A 42 -18.24 -2.80 -10.09
N ALA A 43 -17.43 -1.81 -9.72
CA ALA A 43 -15.98 -2.02 -9.57
C ALA A 43 -15.65 -2.91 -8.37
N ARG A 44 -16.42 -2.80 -7.27
CA ARG A 44 -16.30 -3.67 -6.11
C ARG A 44 -16.66 -5.12 -6.43
N GLU A 45 -17.76 -5.33 -7.16
CA GLU A 45 -18.17 -6.67 -7.61
C GLU A 45 -17.07 -7.32 -8.47
N LEU A 46 -16.54 -6.59 -9.44
CA LEU A 46 -15.44 -7.08 -10.28
C LEU A 46 -14.20 -7.43 -9.45
N ALA A 47 -13.82 -6.57 -8.51
CA ALA A 47 -12.63 -6.80 -7.67
C ALA A 47 -12.78 -8.05 -6.78
N VAL A 48 -13.96 -8.26 -6.19
CA VAL A 48 -14.26 -9.48 -5.42
C VAL A 48 -14.17 -10.72 -6.31
N ALA A 49 -14.78 -10.70 -7.51
CA ALA A 49 -14.72 -11.82 -8.43
C ALA A 49 -13.28 -12.17 -8.86
N ILE A 50 -12.44 -11.16 -9.09
CA ILE A 50 -11.02 -11.34 -9.41
C ILE A 50 -10.27 -11.97 -8.23
N ASP A 51 -10.52 -11.52 -7.01
CA ASP A 51 -9.85 -12.07 -5.83
C ASP A 51 -10.27 -13.52 -5.54
N GLU A 52 -11.55 -13.86 -5.72
CA GLU A 52 -12.00 -15.25 -5.70
C GLU A 52 -11.34 -16.10 -6.79
N TYR A 53 -11.22 -15.56 -8.01
CA TYR A 53 -10.55 -16.24 -9.12
C TYR A 53 -9.09 -16.54 -8.77
N LYS A 54 -8.35 -15.56 -8.24
CA LYS A 54 -6.95 -15.72 -7.80
C LYS A 54 -6.81 -16.78 -6.72
N LEU A 55 -7.73 -16.80 -5.74
CA LEU A 55 -7.73 -17.78 -4.65
C LEU A 55 -7.97 -19.19 -5.17
N ARG A 56 -8.95 -19.39 -6.05
CA ARG A 56 -9.25 -20.69 -6.66
C ARG A 56 -8.07 -21.24 -7.46
N HIS A 57 -7.41 -20.37 -8.23
CA HIS A 57 -6.30 -20.77 -9.11
C HIS A 57 -4.93 -20.72 -8.41
N ARG A 58 -4.88 -20.31 -7.13
CA ARG A 58 -3.67 -20.13 -6.32
C ARG A 58 -2.58 -19.32 -7.03
N ARG A 59 -2.99 -18.26 -7.75
CA ARG A 59 -2.06 -17.38 -8.47
C ARG A 59 -1.99 -16.02 -7.80
N ARG A 60 -0.78 -15.45 -7.79
CA ARG A 60 -0.52 -14.08 -7.31
C ARG A 60 -0.90 -13.01 -8.34
N PHE A 61 -0.87 -13.35 -9.62
CA PHE A 61 -1.16 -12.46 -10.74
C PHE A 61 -2.16 -13.11 -11.69
N ILE A 62 -3.02 -12.30 -12.31
CA ILE A 62 -4.00 -12.71 -13.32
C ILE A 62 -3.55 -12.20 -14.69
N THR A 63 -3.73 -13.00 -15.74
CA THR A 63 -3.49 -12.61 -17.14
C THR A 63 -4.68 -11.84 -17.70
N TYR A 64 -4.48 -11.14 -18.83
CA TYR A 64 -5.56 -10.39 -19.47
C TYR A 64 -6.72 -11.27 -19.96
N GLU A 65 -6.41 -12.48 -20.45
CA GLU A 65 -7.43 -13.46 -20.87
C GLU A 65 -8.28 -13.94 -19.69
N GLU A 66 -7.64 -14.22 -18.55
CA GLU A 66 -8.33 -14.62 -17.33
C GLU A 66 -9.20 -13.47 -16.78
N LEU A 67 -8.68 -12.23 -16.81
CA LEU A 67 -9.45 -11.04 -16.44
C LEU A 67 -10.68 -10.87 -17.34
N LEU A 68 -10.50 -11.03 -18.65
CA LEU A 68 -11.58 -10.94 -19.63
C LEU A 68 -12.63 -12.03 -19.39
N GLY A 69 -12.21 -13.25 -19.03
CA GLY A 69 -13.11 -14.32 -18.62
C GLY A 69 -13.98 -13.94 -17.42
N VAL A 70 -13.38 -13.41 -16.34
CA VAL A 70 -14.12 -12.96 -15.15
C VAL A 70 -15.11 -11.84 -15.50
N VAL A 71 -14.73 -10.89 -16.34
CA VAL A 71 -15.62 -9.80 -16.78
C VAL A 71 -16.82 -10.33 -17.58
N GLN A 72 -16.61 -11.33 -18.44
CA GLN A 72 -17.69 -11.97 -19.21
C GLN A 72 -18.60 -12.82 -18.33
N GLU A 73 -18.06 -13.53 -17.34
CA GLU A 73 -18.85 -14.32 -16.36
C GLU A 73 -19.79 -13.44 -15.54
N LEU A 74 -19.35 -12.22 -15.18
CA LEU A 74 -20.19 -11.20 -14.53
C LEU A 74 -21.23 -10.57 -15.49
N GLY A 75 -21.18 -10.89 -16.78
CA GLY A 75 -22.14 -10.40 -17.78
C GLY A 75 -21.83 -9.01 -18.32
N TYR A 76 -20.67 -8.43 -18.00
CA TYR A 76 -20.24 -7.16 -18.58
C TYR A 76 -19.94 -7.32 -20.07
N ARG A 77 -20.40 -6.35 -20.86
CA ARG A 77 -20.21 -6.30 -22.32
C ARG A 77 -19.63 -4.94 -22.71
N LYS A 78 -18.84 -4.94 -23.77
CA LYS A 78 -18.29 -3.71 -24.37
C LYS A 78 -19.38 -2.94 -25.10
#